data_AF-A0A662T1U3-F1
#
_entry.id   AF-A0A662T1U3-F1
#
_cell.length_a   1.000
_cell.length_b   1.000
_cell.length_c   1.000
_cell.angle_alpha   90.00
_cell.angle_beta   90.00
_cell.angle_gamma   90.00
#
_symmetry.space_group_name_H-M   'P 1'
#
loop_
_entity.id
_entity.type
_entity.pdbx_description
1 polymer ?
#
loop_
_entity_poly.entity_id
_entity_poly.type
_entity_poly.pdbx_seq_one_letter_code
_entity_poly.pdbx_strand_id
1 'polypeptide(L)'
;MVEEGINLLPLKDAVKAREAAASALGRLGFSVRRHGLDVIAVKRGCVVYAGLRAGWHVMELVIHGCSPEVAGEVSRAVSSAVSGLRVEVTQE
;
A
#
# COMPACT_ATOMS: atom_id res chain seq x y z
N MET A 1 -30.73 18.55 1.34
CA MET A 1 -29.87 17.50 0.77
C MET A 1 -28.48 18.10 0.71
N VAL A 2 -27.67 17.86 1.74
CA VAL A 2 -26.31 18.42 1.81
C VAL A 2 -25.43 17.39 1.13
N GLU A 3 -24.70 17.81 0.10
CA GLU A 3 -23.76 16.96 -0.63
C GLU A 3 -22.84 16.23 0.37
N GLU A 4 -22.90 14.90 0.37
CA GLU A 4 -21.83 14.06 0.93
C GLU A 4 -20.59 14.35 0.08
N GLY A 5 -19.85 15.39 0.46
CA GLY A 5 -18.56 15.68 -0.13
C GLY A 5 -17.71 14.44 0.04
N ILE A 6 -17.38 13.78 -1.07
CA ILE A 6 -16.37 12.72 -1.09
C ILE A 6 -15.11 13.40 -0.56
N ASN A 7 -14.82 13.22 0.73
CA ASN A 7 -13.73 13.88 1.40
C ASN A 7 -12.46 13.17 0.92
N LEU A 8 -12.02 13.43 -0.31
CA LEU A 8 -10.84 12.82 -0.89
C LEU A 8 -9.64 13.21 -0.03
N LEU A 9 -8.79 12.24 0.30
CA LEU A 9 -7.50 12.55 0.91
C LEU A 9 -6.80 13.60 0.01
N PRO A 10 -6.07 14.59 0.54
CA PRO A 10 -5.33 15.51 -0.31
C PRO A 10 -4.26 14.75 -1.13
N LEU A 11 -4.01 15.15 -2.37
CA LEU A 11 -3.06 14.44 -3.27
C LEU A 11 -1.66 14.35 -2.66
N LYS A 12 -1.26 15.39 -1.93
CA LYS A 12 -0.02 15.43 -1.16
C LYS A 12 0.09 14.28 -0.14
N ASP A 13 -1.01 13.91 0.50
CA ASP A 13 -1.04 12.88 1.53
C ASP A 13 -1.11 11.49 0.89
N ALA A 14 -1.77 11.35 -0.26
CA ALA A 14 -1.76 10.13 -1.06
C ALA A 14 -0.35 9.81 -1.58
N VAL A 15 0.37 10.82 -2.08
CA VAL A 15 1.76 10.68 -2.51
C VAL A 15 2.67 10.31 -1.33
N LYS A 16 2.49 10.93 -0.16
CA LYS A 16 3.24 10.56 1.06
C LYS A 16 2.99 9.12 1.48
N ALA A 17 1.74 8.68 1.49
CA ALA A 17 1.38 7.32 1.83
C ALA A 17 2.03 6.30 0.87
N ARG A 18 2.00 6.59 -0.43
CA ARG A 18 2.70 5.80 -1.45
C ARG A 18 4.20 5.71 -1.15
N GLU A 19 4.86 6.84 -0.91
CA GLU A 19 6.29 6.86 -0.60
C GLU A 19 6.62 6.09 0.68
N ALA A 20 5.76 6.19 1.69
CA ALA A 20 5.90 5.46 2.95
C ALA A 20 5.74 3.95 2.76
N ALA A 21 4.74 3.50 1.98
CA ALA A 21 4.57 2.10 1.62
C ALA A 21 5.78 1.57 0.81
N ALA A 22 6.22 2.31 -0.20
CA ALA A 22 7.41 1.97 -0.99
C ALA A 22 8.67 1.87 -0.12
N SER A 23 8.86 2.79 0.82
CA SER A 23 9.97 2.76 1.77
C SER A 23 9.89 1.54 2.71
N ALA A 24 8.70 1.20 3.21
CA ALA A 24 8.49 0.04 4.06
C ALA A 24 8.83 -1.27 3.33
N LEU A 25 8.36 -1.42 2.09
CA LEU A 25 8.66 -2.59 1.26
C LEU A 25 10.16 -2.69 0.92
N GLY A 26 10.80 -1.55 0.63
CA GLY A 26 12.26 -1.48 0.42
C GLY A 26 13.06 -1.92 1.65
N ARG A 27 12.63 -1.51 2.86
CA ARG A 27 13.26 -1.97 4.13
C ARG A 27 13.13 -3.47 4.36
N LEU A 28 12.05 -4.08 3.89
CA LEU A 28 11.86 -5.53 3.91
C LEU A 28 12.69 -6.26 2.83
N GLY A 29 13.47 -5.54 2.03
CA GLY A 29 14.34 -6.09 0.99
C GLY A 29 13.61 -6.43 -0.30
N PHE A 30 12.46 -5.81 -0.57
CA PHE A 30 11.82 -5.89 -1.88
C PHE A 30 12.44 -4.91 -2.87
N SER A 31 12.51 -5.33 -4.12
CA SER A 31 12.79 -4.43 -5.25
C SER A 31 11.52 -3.67 -5.60
N VAL A 32 11.52 -2.36 -5.38
CA VAL A 32 10.31 -1.52 -5.51
C VAL A 32 10.34 -0.72 -6.81
N ARG A 33 9.26 -0.79 -7.59
CA ARG A 33 8.93 0.12 -8.70
C ARG A 33 7.68 0.92 -8.35
N ARG A 34 7.61 2.14 -8.90
CA ARG A 34 6.50 3.08 -8.69
C ARG A 34 5.85 3.34 -10.04
N HIS A 35 4.53 3.31 -10.10
CA HIS A 35 3.76 3.59 -11.32
C HIS A 35 2.54 4.44 -10.95
N GLY A 36 2.59 5.75 -11.21
CA GLY A 36 1.53 6.66 -10.77
C GLY A 36 1.39 6.67 -9.24
N LEU A 37 0.20 6.35 -8.73
CA LEU A 37 -0.07 6.21 -7.29
C LEU A 37 0.18 4.78 -6.77
N ASP A 38 0.56 3.86 -7.65
CA ASP A 38 0.77 2.46 -7.32
C ASP A 38 2.24 2.16 -7.04
N VAL A 39 2.47 1.18 -6.18
CA VAL A 39 3.76 0.62 -5.82
C VAL A 39 3.74 -0.86 -6.12
N ILE A 40 4.75 -1.33 -6.83
CA ILE A 40 4.95 -2.75 -7.15
C ILE A 40 6.27 -3.15 -6.52
N ALA A 41 6.25 -4.15 -5.65
CA ALA A 41 7.41 -4.63 -4.93
C ALA A 41 7.60 -6.13 -5.15
N VAL A 42 8.81 -6.56 -5.50
CA VAL A 42 9.09 -7.97 -5.84
C VAL A 42 10.27 -8.49 -5.02
N LYS A 43 10.15 -9.70 -4.48
CA LYS A 43 11.19 -10.41 -3.73
C LYS A 43 11.06 -11.92 -3.90
N ARG A 44 12.01 -12.58 -4.56
CA ARG A 44 12.13 -14.06 -4.64
C ARG A 44 10.79 -14.80 -4.92
N GLY A 45 10.07 -14.41 -5.97
CA GLY A 45 8.79 -15.04 -6.34
C GLY A 45 7.56 -14.51 -5.59
N CYS A 46 7.76 -13.67 -4.58
CA CYS A 46 6.72 -12.94 -3.87
C CYS A 46 6.56 -11.54 -4.50
N VAL A 47 5.33 -11.18 -4.85
CA VAL A 47 4.96 -9.90 -5.48
C VAL A 47 3.93 -9.20 -4.62
N VAL A 48 4.15 -7.91 -4.35
CA VAL A 48 3.25 -7.07 -3.56
C VAL A 48 2.87 -5.85 -4.40
N TYR A 49 1.58 -5.69 -4.61
CA TYR A 49 0.99 -4.49 -5.21
C TYR A 49 0.39 -3.65 -4.09
N ALA A 50 0.76 -2.37 -4.00
CA ALA A 50 0.15 -1.42 -3.09
C ALA A 50 -0.43 -0.25 -3.90
N GLY A 51 -1.75 -0.12 -3.91
CA GLY A 51 -2.47 0.92 -4.65
C GLY A 51 -3.43 1.71 -3.76
N LEU A 52 -3.72 2.96 -4.13
CA LEU A 52 -4.71 3.78 -3.42
C LEU A 52 -6.03 3.78 -4.17
N ARG A 53 -7.12 3.33 -3.55
CA ARG A 53 -8.47 3.32 -4.16
C ARG A 53 -9.06 4.73 -4.29
N ALA A 54 -9.98 4.90 -5.24
CA ALA A 54 -10.78 6.13 -5.39
C ALA A 54 -11.47 6.48 -4.06
N GLY A 55 -11.21 7.70 -3.55
CA GLY A 55 -11.48 8.06 -2.15
C GLY A 55 -10.20 8.40 -1.36
N TRP A 56 -9.08 7.77 -1.72
CA TRP A 56 -7.72 7.91 -1.17
C TRP A 56 -7.56 7.67 0.34
N HIS A 57 -8.56 7.08 1.01
CA HIS A 57 -8.47 6.67 2.42
C HIS A 57 -8.05 5.22 2.63
N VAL A 58 -8.05 4.43 1.54
CA VAL A 58 -7.76 3.00 1.57
C VAL A 58 -6.56 2.70 0.70
N MET A 59 -5.55 2.07 1.30
CA MET A 59 -4.44 1.41 0.63
C MET A 59 -4.78 -0.07 0.44
N GLU A 60 -4.94 -0.49 -0.80
CA GLU A 60 -5.12 -1.89 -1.17
C GLU A 60 -3.73 -2.54 -1.31
N LEU A 61 -3.49 -3.63 -0.59
CA LEU A 61 -2.30 -4.45 -0.65
C LEU A 61 -2.66 -5.83 -1.20
N VAL A 62 -2.21 -6.13 -2.41
CA VAL A 62 -2.37 -7.46 -3.03
C VAL A 62 -1.04 -8.19 -2.98
N ILE A 63 -1.01 -9.32 -2.30
CA ILE A 63 0.19 -10.10 -1.99
C ILE A 63 0.08 -11.46 -2.70
N HIS A 64 0.97 -11.72 -3.67
CA HIS A 64 0.98 -12.95 -4.45
C HIS A 64 2.23 -13.77 -4.21
N GLY A 65 2.09 -15.09 -4.03
CA GLY A 65 3.22 -16.02 -3.98
C GLY A 65 4.15 -15.83 -2.77
N CYS A 66 3.69 -15.11 -1.75
CA CYS A 66 4.42 -14.88 -0.52
C CYS A 66 3.98 -15.89 0.54
N SER A 67 4.94 -16.43 1.30
CA SER A 67 4.65 -17.19 2.51
C SER A 67 3.81 -16.35 3.50
N PRO A 68 2.95 -16.98 4.33
CA PRO A 68 2.09 -16.27 5.27
C PRO A 68 2.86 -15.38 6.26
N GLU A 69 4.07 -15.80 6.66
CA GLU A 69 4.96 -14.99 7.51
C GLU A 69 5.36 -13.69 6.83
N VAL A 70 5.81 -13.77 5.56
CA VAL A 70 6.20 -12.61 4.75
C VAL A 70 5.01 -11.70 4.49
N ALA A 71 3.84 -12.27 4.20
CA ALA A 71 2.61 -11.50 4.00
C ALA A 71 2.21 -10.74 5.27
N GLY A 72 2.34 -11.37 6.45
CA GLY A 72 2.14 -10.73 7.75
C GLY A 72 3.12 -9.59 8.02
N GLU A 73 4.41 -9.79 7.72
CA GLU A 73 5.43 -8.74 7.84
C GLU A 73 5.15 -7.56 6.91
N VAL A 74 4.82 -7.83 5.64
CA VAL A 74 4.47 -6.81 4.64
C VAL A 74 3.26 -6.00 5.10
N SER A 75 2.18 -6.68 5.49
CA SER A 75 0.94 -6.04 5.96
C SER A 75 1.21 -5.12 7.15
N ARG A 76 1.96 -5.60 8.15
CA ARG A 76 2.30 -4.84 9.35
C ARG A 76 3.22 -3.65 9.03
N ALA A 77 4.23 -3.84 8.19
CA ALA A 77 5.16 -2.80 7.81
C ALA A 77 4.48 -1.67 7.03
N VAL A 78 3.63 -2.01 6.06
CA VAL A 78 2.91 -1.01 5.27
C VAL A 78 1.88 -0.30 6.13
N SER A 79 1.07 -1.02 6.92
CA SER A 79 0.08 -0.42 7.84
C SER A 79 0.71 0.53 8.85
N SER A 80 1.91 0.19 9.36
CA SER A 80 2.65 1.08 10.26
C SER A 80 3.22 2.30 9.54
N ALA A 81 3.58 2.18 8.26
CA ALA A 81 4.16 3.27 7.49
C ALA A 81 3.12 4.27 7.01
N VAL A 82 1.90 3.82 6.70
CA VAL A 82 0.82 4.65 6.16
C VAL A 82 -0.17 5.04 7.24
N SER A 83 0.33 5.82 8.20
CA SER A 83 -0.46 6.29 9.34
C SER A 83 -1.66 7.13 8.88
N GLY A 84 -2.84 6.78 9.37
CA GLY A 84 -4.10 7.47 9.04
C GLY A 84 -4.84 6.93 7.81
N LEU A 85 -4.32 5.89 7.17
CA LEU A 85 -5.02 5.18 6.10
C LEU A 85 -5.48 3.80 6.55
N ARG A 86 -6.66 3.40 6.07
CA ARG A 86 -7.09 2.01 6.18
C ARG A 86 -6.27 1.18 5.20
N VAL A 87 -5.73 0.06 5.65
CA VAL A 87 -5.03 -0.89 4.79
C VAL A 87 -5.88 -2.13 4.64
N GLU A 88 -6.17 -2.51 3.39
CA GLU A 88 -6.89 -3.74 3.06
C GLU A 88 -5.91 -4.70 2.39
N VAL A 89 -5.85 -5.93 2.89
CA VAL A 89 -4.89 -6.93 2.43
C VAL A 89 -5.63 -8.08 1.78
N THR A 90 -5.28 -8.35 0.52
CA THR A 90 -5.71 -9.51 -0.24
C THR A 90 -4.48 -10.39 -0.47
N GLN A 91 -4.57 -11.67 -0.11
CA GLN A 91 -3.50 -12.65 -0.34
C GLN A 91 -3.99 -13.69 -1.33
N GLU A 92 -3.22 -13.87 -2.42
CA GLU A 92 -3.50 -14.81 -3.52
C GLU A 92 -2.37 -15.85 -3.71
#